data_AF-A0A9W6Y212-F1
#
_entry.id   AF-A0A9W6Y212-F1
#
_cell.length_a   1.000
_cell.length_b   1.000
_cell.length_c   1.000
_cell.angle_alpha   90.00
_cell.angle_beta   90.00
_cell.angle_gamma   90.00
#
_symmetry.space_group_name_H-M   'P 1'
#
loop_
_entity.id
_entity.type
_entity.pdbx_description
1 polymer ?
#
loop_
_entity_poly.entity_id
_entity_poly.type
_entity_poly.pdbx_seq_one_letter_code
_entity_poly.pdbx_strand_id
1 'polypeptide(L)'
;MRVRLDLVHARMGLPTLLMTEMETDWDAILVVEEQKLHEEYGLDSYAASSQPEHDGTRDEQAVPLRYARAATGDIMRTSCFRILRDGSDAPMDEVDRPLADLMTAANAEAFRKWSQLFRKKFDVPTTKRRAKPADIRVWLLTRMAALRHYFAFLPYPEHEAKSWTLAELEVWGAEEVWSEQIGALQRLISDPKTPDEMRSYCTEWLVPCMDTTQNRETAQALARSPQRWRRLAQWVPQGYCRAQPDQLTDSEWRILHVLPYTVGEWPQTPMGRAPRGARATWYERFPFVRSMCHGVVQYGDWSAATLAPSGSVWGEDTAASVATPAAAPRN
;
A
#
# COMPACT_ATOMS: atom_id res chain seq x y z
N MET A 1 9.81 -5.07 -31.23
CA MET A 1 9.98 -3.61 -31.44
C MET A 1 11.23 -3.22 -32.24
N ARG A 2 12.39 -3.87 -32.06
CA ARG A 2 13.69 -3.46 -32.66
C ARG A 2 13.74 -3.38 -34.19
N VAL A 3 13.16 -4.36 -34.89
CA VAL A 3 13.09 -4.37 -36.36
C VAL A 3 12.42 -3.10 -36.92
N ARG A 4 11.44 -2.54 -36.20
CA ARG A 4 10.79 -1.28 -36.63
C ARG A 4 11.70 -0.07 -36.41
N LEU A 5 12.49 -0.07 -35.35
CA LEU A 5 13.41 1.02 -34.98
C LEU A 5 14.63 1.06 -35.93
N ASP A 6 15.17 -0.10 -36.29
CA ASP A 6 16.27 -0.23 -37.25
C ASP A 6 15.82 0.19 -38.66
N LEU A 7 14.58 -0.13 -39.04
CA LEU A 7 13.96 0.32 -40.30
C LEU A 7 13.78 1.84 -40.36
N VAL A 8 13.46 2.47 -39.23
CA VAL A 8 13.35 3.93 -39.13
C VAL A 8 14.74 4.57 -39.23
N HIS A 9 15.76 4.04 -38.55
CA HIS A 9 17.14 4.53 -38.66
C HIS A 9 17.66 4.46 -40.10
N ALA A 10 17.47 3.31 -40.76
CA ALA A 10 17.88 3.12 -42.15
C ALA A 10 17.20 4.11 -43.11
N ARG A 11 15.91 4.41 -42.90
CA ARG A 11 15.16 5.38 -43.72
C ARG A 11 15.58 6.84 -43.48
N MET A 12 16.09 7.14 -42.30
CA MET A 12 16.57 8.48 -41.94
C MET A 12 18.06 8.69 -42.24
N GLY A 13 18.74 7.71 -42.84
CA GLY A 13 20.18 7.75 -43.08
C GLY A 13 21.02 7.73 -41.78
N LEU A 14 20.42 7.31 -40.67
CA LEU A 14 21.08 7.23 -39.37
C LEU A 14 21.78 5.88 -39.22
N PRO A 15 22.98 5.83 -38.64
CA PRO A 15 23.63 4.57 -38.31
C PRO A 15 22.72 3.70 -37.44
N THR A 16 22.60 2.42 -37.80
CA THR A 16 21.92 1.43 -36.96
C THR A 16 22.74 1.27 -35.68
N LEU A 17 22.10 1.41 -34.51
CA LEU A 17 22.80 1.33 -33.24
C LEU A 17 23.38 -0.08 -33.06
N LEU A 18 24.71 -0.17 -33.00
CA LEU A 18 25.41 -1.41 -32.67
C LEU A 18 24.85 -1.94 -31.35
N MET A 19 24.48 -3.22 -31.34
CA MET A 19 24.13 -3.92 -30.11
C MET A 19 25.43 -4.19 -29.36
N THR A 20 25.96 -3.18 -28.70
CA THR A 20 26.81 -3.44 -27.55
C THR A 20 25.89 -4.05 -26.51
N GLU A 21 26.01 -5.36 -26.31
CA GLU A 21 25.58 -5.99 -25.06
C GLU A 21 26.40 -5.33 -23.96
N MET A 22 25.92 -4.20 -23.47
CA MET A 22 26.34 -3.69 -22.18
C MET A 22 25.89 -4.77 -21.19
N GLU A 23 26.82 -5.64 -20.79
CA GLU A 23 26.76 -6.40 -19.52
C GLU A 23 26.74 -5.36 -18.41
N THR A 24 25.60 -4.74 -18.26
CA THR A 24 25.32 -3.74 -17.25
C THR A 24 24.17 -4.33 -16.49
N ASP A 25 24.39 -4.48 -15.19
CA ASP A 25 23.37 -4.95 -14.27
C ASP A 25 22.30 -3.88 -14.15
N TRP A 26 21.37 -3.90 -15.11
CA TRP A 26 20.26 -2.95 -15.19
C TRP A 26 19.41 -3.03 -13.94
N ASP A 27 19.28 -4.21 -13.33
CA ASP A 27 18.54 -4.37 -12.09
C ASP A 27 19.23 -3.61 -10.95
N ALA A 28 20.55 -3.75 -10.80
CA ALA A 28 21.31 -2.97 -9.81
C ALA A 28 21.25 -1.46 -10.07
N ILE A 29 21.34 -1.02 -11.33
CA ILE A 29 21.24 0.40 -11.68
C ILE A 29 19.84 0.93 -11.40
N LEU A 30 18.80 0.21 -11.80
CA LEU A 30 17.41 0.62 -11.59
C LEU A 30 17.09 0.75 -10.09
N VAL A 31 17.59 -0.15 -9.25
CA VAL A 31 17.45 -0.05 -7.79
C VAL A 31 18.13 1.21 -7.24
N VAL A 32 19.33 1.54 -7.72
CA VAL A 32 20.07 2.74 -7.29
C VAL A 32 19.38 4.02 -7.77
N GLU A 33 18.92 4.06 -9.01
CA GLU A 33 18.20 5.22 -9.56
C GLU A 33 16.85 5.41 -8.88
N GLU A 34 16.11 4.34 -8.62
CA GLU A 34 14.87 4.39 -7.84
C GLU A 34 15.11 4.93 -6.43
N GLN A 35 16.20 4.49 -5.78
CA GLN A 35 16.59 5.01 -4.47
C GLN A 35 16.88 6.52 -4.52
N LYS A 36 17.59 7.01 -5.55
CA LYS A 36 17.84 8.45 -5.73
C LYS A 36 16.56 9.25 -5.95
N LEU A 37 15.61 8.71 -6.74
CA LEU A 37 14.31 9.35 -6.94
C LEU A 37 13.56 9.48 -5.60
N HIS A 38 13.56 8.44 -4.77
CA HIS A 38 12.96 8.49 -3.44
C HIS A 38 13.64 9.53 -2.52
N GLU A 39 14.96 9.61 -2.54
CA GLU A 39 15.72 10.62 -1.79
C GLU A 39 15.42 12.04 -2.26
N GLU A 40 15.24 12.26 -3.57
CA GLU A 40 14.83 13.56 -4.13
C GLU A 40 13.43 13.99 -3.63
N TYR A 41 12.52 13.03 -3.46
CA TYR A 41 11.23 13.29 -2.81
C TYR A 41 11.35 13.61 -1.31
N GLY A 42 12.52 13.42 -0.70
CA GLY A 42 12.78 13.62 0.72
C GLY A 42 12.50 12.38 1.58
N LEU A 43 12.49 11.19 0.98
CA LEU A 43 12.38 9.93 1.70
C LEU A 43 13.76 9.47 2.18
N ASP A 44 13.77 8.77 3.31
CA ASP A 44 15.00 8.23 3.86
C ASP A 44 15.53 7.02 3.07
N SER A 45 16.80 6.65 3.31
CA SER A 45 17.43 5.53 2.62
C SER A 45 16.90 4.15 3.01
N TYR A 46 16.06 4.08 4.05
CA TYR A 46 15.36 2.87 4.48
C TYR A 46 13.95 2.76 3.88
N ALA A 47 13.53 3.74 3.07
CA ALA A 47 12.18 3.82 2.52
C ALA A 47 11.91 2.74 1.49
N ALA A 48 12.89 2.43 0.63
CA ALA A 48 12.81 1.33 -0.33
C ALA A 48 13.04 -0.03 0.34
N SER A 49 12.39 -1.07 -0.18
CA SER A 49 12.55 -2.47 0.26
C SER A 49 13.89 -3.11 -0.13
N SER A 50 14.89 -2.31 -0.53
CA SER A 50 16.22 -2.77 -0.93
C SER A 50 17.13 -3.18 0.24
N GLN A 51 16.71 -2.92 1.48
CA GLN A 51 17.41 -3.38 2.68
C GLN A 51 17.01 -4.83 2.99
N PRO A 52 17.96 -5.75 3.22
CA PRO A 52 17.64 -7.11 3.65
C PRO A 52 16.83 -7.04 4.94
N GLU A 53 15.67 -7.68 4.95
CA GLU A 53 14.80 -7.80 6.11
C GLU A 53 15.61 -8.41 7.26
N HIS A 54 15.92 -7.59 8.28
CA HIS A 54 16.39 -8.11 9.56
C HIS A 54 15.18 -8.45 10.42
N ASP A 55 14.35 -9.37 9.93
CA ASP A 55 13.41 -10.11 10.76
C ASP A 55 13.66 -11.60 10.54
N GLY A 56 13.97 -12.28 11.64
CA GLY A 56 14.48 -13.65 11.69
C GLY A 56 13.43 -14.73 11.44
N THR A 57 12.48 -14.53 10.51
CA THR A 57 11.58 -15.59 10.06
C THR A 57 11.47 -15.57 8.55
N ARG A 58 12.20 -16.48 7.91
CA ARG A 58 12.27 -16.75 6.46
C ARG A 58 10.93 -17.25 5.85
N ASP A 59 9.84 -17.02 6.54
CA ASP A 59 8.44 -17.38 6.22
C ASP A 59 7.52 -16.15 6.40
N GLU A 60 8.10 -14.94 6.34
CA GLU A 60 7.35 -13.69 6.26
C GLU A 60 6.32 -13.80 5.13
N GLN A 61 5.09 -13.39 5.46
CA GLN A 61 3.89 -13.67 4.69
C GLN A 61 4.00 -13.06 3.30
N ALA A 62 4.50 -13.84 2.33
CA ALA A 62 4.56 -13.43 0.92
C ALA A 62 3.23 -12.79 0.54
N VAL A 63 3.30 -11.51 0.16
CA VAL A 63 2.11 -10.73 -0.22
C VAL A 63 1.37 -11.55 -1.27
N PRO A 64 0.08 -11.87 -1.04
CA PRO A 64 -0.60 -12.77 -1.94
C PRO A 64 -0.74 -12.12 -3.31
N LEU A 65 -0.79 -12.95 -4.35
CA LEU A 65 -1.21 -12.47 -5.67
C LEU A 65 -2.64 -11.94 -5.56
N ARG A 66 -2.83 -10.69 -5.97
CA ARG A 66 -4.13 -10.04 -5.99
C ARG A 66 -5.07 -10.84 -6.89
N TYR A 67 -6.30 -11.06 -6.41
CA TYR A 67 -7.33 -11.68 -7.22
C TYR A 67 -7.66 -10.80 -8.43
N ALA A 68 -7.82 -11.40 -9.61
CA ALA A 68 -7.99 -10.66 -10.84
C ALA A 68 -9.26 -9.81 -10.83
N ARG A 69 -9.16 -8.57 -11.32
CA ARG A 69 -10.30 -7.70 -11.56
C ARG A 69 -11.16 -8.28 -12.70
N ALA A 70 -12.47 -8.23 -12.53
CA ALA A 70 -13.41 -8.74 -13.53
C ALA A 70 -13.53 -7.81 -14.75
N ALA A 71 -13.16 -6.54 -14.61
CA ALA A 71 -13.17 -5.54 -15.67
C ALA A 71 -12.03 -4.52 -15.49
N THR A 72 -11.47 -4.05 -16.61
CA THR A 72 -10.42 -3.02 -16.73
C THR A 72 -10.74 -2.05 -17.87
N GLY A 73 -10.14 -0.85 -17.89
CA GLY A 73 -10.26 0.14 -18.97
C GLY A 73 -10.84 1.50 -18.55
N ASP A 74 -10.81 2.48 -19.46
CA ASP A 74 -11.14 3.89 -19.17
C ASP A 74 -12.60 4.14 -18.77
N ILE A 75 -13.53 3.46 -19.45
CA ILE A 75 -14.97 3.54 -19.14
C ILE A 75 -15.21 3.02 -17.71
N MET A 76 -14.56 1.91 -17.37
CA MET A 76 -14.61 1.32 -16.03
C MET A 76 -14.03 2.28 -14.99
N ARG A 77 -12.88 2.92 -15.27
CA ARG A 77 -12.25 3.89 -14.36
C ARG A 77 -13.16 5.07 -14.05
N THR A 78 -13.89 5.59 -15.04
CA THR A 78 -14.83 6.70 -14.84
C THR A 78 -16.05 6.27 -14.01
N SER A 79 -16.60 5.08 -14.26
CA SER A 79 -17.68 4.54 -13.42
C SER A 79 -17.21 4.24 -12.00
N CYS A 80 -16.03 3.65 -11.81
CA CYS A 80 -15.43 3.45 -10.49
C CYS A 80 -15.23 4.75 -9.73
N PHE A 81 -14.76 5.81 -10.40
CA PHE A 81 -14.65 7.12 -9.78
C PHE A 81 -16.00 7.58 -9.20
N ARG A 82 -17.10 7.46 -9.96
CA ARG A 82 -18.44 7.84 -9.48
C ARG A 82 -18.93 6.94 -8.34
N ILE A 83 -18.78 5.62 -8.48
CA ILE A 83 -19.15 4.64 -7.43
C ILE A 83 -18.42 4.94 -6.11
N LEU A 84 -17.14 5.31 -6.18
CA LEU A 84 -16.32 5.58 -5.01
C LEU A 84 -16.52 6.98 -4.43
N ARG A 85 -17.12 7.91 -5.18
CA ARG A 85 -17.31 9.31 -4.77
C ARG A 85 -18.34 9.49 -3.66
N ASP A 86 -19.51 8.91 -3.83
CA ASP A 86 -20.65 9.27 -3.00
C ASP A 86 -20.73 8.42 -1.73
N GLY A 87 -21.13 9.00 -0.59
CA GLY A 87 -21.34 8.23 0.65
C GLY A 87 -22.36 7.10 0.50
N SER A 88 -22.39 6.15 1.45
CA SER A 88 -23.30 4.98 1.41
C SER A 88 -24.78 5.32 1.25
N ASP A 89 -25.16 6.53 1.65
CA ASP A 89 -26.56 6.99 1.70
C ASP A 89 -26.99 7.73 0.43
N ALA A 90 -26.06 8.01 -0.49
CA ALA A 90 -26.38 8.70 -1.73
C ALA A 90 -26.94 7.74 -2.79
N PRO A 91 -27.93 8.18 -3.59
CA PRO A 91 -28.48 7.36 -4.66
C PRO A 91 -27.43 7.14 -5.76
N MET A 92 -27.16 5.87 -6.07
CA MET A 92 -26.27 5.48 -7.16
C MET A 92 -27.00 5.51 -8.51
N ASP A 93 -26.35 6.10 -9.51
CA ASP A 93 -26.80 6.12 -10.91
C ASP A 93 -27.06 4.70 -11.43
N GLU A 94 -28.15 4.52 -12.19
CA GLU A 94 -28.51 3.25 -12.80
C GLU A 94 -27.42 2.74 -13.75
N VAL A 95 -26.66 3.65 -14.39
CA VAL A 95 -25.55 3.31 -15.29
C VAL A 95 -24.38 2.66 -14.54
N ASP A 96 -24.16 3.03 -13.27
CA ASP A 96 -23.04 2.54 -12.47
C ASP A 96 -23.36 1.27 -11.66
N ARG A 97 -24.66 1.00 -11.45
CA ARG A 97 -25.14 -0.15 -10.66
C ARG A 97 -24.61 -1.51 -11.13
N PRO A 98 -24.60 -1.85 -12.44
CA PRO A 98 -24.06 -3.12 -12.89
C PRO A 98 -22.58 -3.31 -12.53
N LEU A 99 -21.77 -2.25 -12.58
CA LEU A 99 -20.36 -2.31 -12.21
C LEU A 99 -20.20 -2.44 -10.69
N ALA A 100 -20.97 -1.70 -9.89
CA ALA A 100 -20.94 -1.82 -8.43
C ALA A 100 -21.33 -3.23 -7.95
N ASP A 101 -22.34 -3.84 -8.58
CA ASP A 101 -22.75 -5.22 -8.30
C ASP A 101 -21.64 -6.21 -8.68
N LEU A 102 -20.99 -6.01 -9.83
CA LEU A 102 -19.85 -6.82 -10.26
C LEU A 102 -18.67 -6.73 -9.28
N MET A 103 -18.30 -5.52 -8.84
CA MET A 103 -17.22 -5.30 -7.87
C MET A 103 -17.55 -5.98 -6.53
N THR A 104 -18.79 -5.85 -6.06
CA THR A 104 -19.28 -6.48 -4.83
C THR A 104 -19.23 -8.01 -4.93
N ALA A 105 -19.68 -8.58 -6.06
CA ALA A 105 -19.62 -10.01 -6.30
C ALA A 105 -18.18 -10.54 -6.37
N ALA A 106 -17.28 -9.81 -7.04
CA ALA A 106 -15.86 -10.15 -7.15
C ALA A 106 -15.16 -10.14 -5.79
N ASN A 107 -15.37 -9.11 -4.97
CA ASN A 107 -14.84 -9.06 -3.60
C ASN A 107 -15.43 -10.18 -2.72
N ALA A 108 -16.73 -10.49 -2.84
CA ALA A 108 -17.36 -11.58 -2.10
C ALA A 108 -16.82 -12.96 -2.50
N GLU A 109 -16.48 -13.18 -3.77
CA GLU A 109 -15.78 -14.39 -4.22
C GLU A 109 -14.35 -14.46 -3.68
N ALA A 110 -13.59 -13.36 -3.79
CA ALA A 110 -12.25 -13.27 -3.26
C ALA A 110 -12.21 -13.53 -1.75
N PHE A 111 -13.14 -12.97 -0.98
CA PHE A 111 -13.29 -13.24 0.45
C PHE A 111 -13.51 -14.73 0.75
N ARG A 112 -14.40 -15.40 0.02
CA ARG A 112 -14.64 -16.84 0.19
C ARG A 112 -13.38 -17.65 -0.11
N LYS A 113 -12.67 -17.34 -1.20
CA LYS A 113 -11.41 -18.01 -1.58
C LYS A 113 -10.32 -17.77 -0.55
N TRP A 114 -10.11 -16.51 -0.15
CA TRP A 114 -9.13 -16.14 0.87
C TRP A 114 -9.39 -16.87 2.20
N SER A 115 -10.64 -16.87 2.64
CA SER A 115 -11.07 -17.55 3.87
C SER A 115 -10.90 -19.06 3.81
N GLN A 116 -10.84 -19.68 2.63
CA GLN A 116 -10.59 -21.11 2.47
C GLN A 116 -9.10 -21.41 2.40
N LEU A 117 -8.37 -20.66 1.58
CA LEU A 117 -6.94 -20.85 1.33
C LEU A 117 -6.10 -20.55 2.57
N PHE A 118 -6.43 -19.47 3.29
CA PHE A 118 -5.59 -18.96 4.38
C PHE A 118 -6.21 -19.18 5.76
N ARG A 119 -7.27 -20.00 5.88
CA ARG A 119 -7.91 -20.31 7.17
C ARG A 119 -6.93 -20.80 8.20
N LYS A 120 -6.18 -21.85 7.86
CA LYS A 120 -5.21 -22.48 8.77
C LYS A 120 -4.03 -21.57 9.08
N LYS A 121 -3.65 -20.71 8.13
CA LYS A 121 -2.50 -19.82 8.26
C LYS A 121 -2.77 -18.69 9.26
N PHE A 122 -3.97 -18.11 9.21
CA PHE A 122 -4.33 -16.95 10.03
C PHE A 122 -5.33 -17.25 11.15
N ASP A 123 -5.74 -18.50 11.34
CA ASP A 123 -6.90 -18.92 12.16
C ASP A 123 -8.19 -18.13 11.85
N VAL A 124 -8.51 -18.00 10.55
CA VAL A 124 -9.71 -17.28 10.13
C VAL A 124 -10.96 -17.95 10.75
N PRO A 125 -11.85 -17.21 11.42
CA PRO A 125 -13.02 -17.76 12.08
C PRO A 125 -13.88 -18.59 11.13
N THR A 126 -14.54 -19.61 11.68
CA THR A 126 -15.47 -20.41 10.89
C THR A 126 -16.68 -19.56 10.55
N THR A 127 -16.84 -19.29 9.27
CA THR A 127 -17.92 -18.47 8.74
C THR A 127 -19.05 -19.31 8.18
N LYS A 128 -20.29 -18.81 8.29
CA LYS A 128 -21.46 -19.44 7.67
C LYS A 128 -21.33 -19.41 6.14
N ARG A 129 -22.09 -20.26 5.43
CA ARG A 129 -22.04 -20.39 3.96
C ARG A 129 -22.27 -19.06 3.18
N ARG A 130 -22.91 -18.06 3.80
CA ARG A 130 -23.17 -16.73 3.23
C ARG A 130 -22.52 -15.60 4.05
N ALA A 131 -21.41 -15.88 4.71
CA ALA A 131 -20.73 -14.85 5.47
C ALA A 131 -20.18 -13.74 4.57
N LYS A 132 -20.16 -12.55 5.13
CA LYS A 132 -19.64 -11.32 4.53
C LYS A 132 -18.36 -10.91 5.27
N PRO A 133 -17.49 -10.11 4.64
CA PRO A 133 -16.33 -9.53 5.31
C PRO A 133 -16.70 -8.80 6.62
N ALA A 134 -17.86 -8.11 6.62
CA ALA A 134 -18.43 -7.44 7.79
C ALA A 134 -18.55 -8.35 9.02
N ASP A 135 -18.81 -9.65 8.84
CA ASP A 135 -19.01 -10.61 9.93
C ASP A 135 -17.73 -10.91 10.72
N ILE A 136 -16.55 -10.60 10.15
CA ILE A 136 -15.24 -10.86 10.78
C ILE A 136 -14.40 -9.60 10.99
N ARG A 137 -14.95 -8.39 10.81
CA ARG A 137 -14.18 -7.13 10.91
C ARG A 137 -13.52 -6.93 12.26
N VAL A 138 -14.24 -7.18 13.36
CA VAL A 138 -13.68 -7.09 14.73
C VAL A 138 -12.48 -8.02 14.86
N TRP A 139 -12.57 -9.23 14.32
CA TRP A 139 -11.44 -10.17 14.33
C TRP A 139 -10.28 -9.69 13.46
N LEU A 140 -10.55 -9.16 12.26
CA LEU A 140 -9.51 -8.59 11.39
C LEU A 140 -8.78 -7.42 12.06
N LEU A 141 -9.51 -6.55 12.76
CA LEU A 141 -8.95 -5.43 13.52
C LEU A 141 -8.08 -5.87 14.71
N THR A 142 -8.17 -7.13 15.15
CA THR A 142 -7.25 -7.70 16.14
C THR A 142 -6.05 -8.42 15.52
N ARG A 143 -6.05 -8.64 14.19
CA ARG A 143 -5.02 -9.39 13.47
C ARG A 143 -4.57 -8.63 12.22
N MET A 144 -3.74 -7.59 12.43
CA MET A 144 -3.24 -6.72 11.35
C MET A 144 -2.61 -7.47 10.18
N ALA A 145 -1.79 -8.50 10.44
CA ALA A 145 -1.20 -9.31 9.38
C ALA A 145 -2.27 -9.97 8.47
N ALA A 146 -3.35 -10.50 9.05
CA ALA A 146 -4.45 -11.08 8.30
C ALA A 146 -5.25 -10.01 7.56
N LEU A 147 -5.46 -8.84 8.16
CA LEU A 147 -6.15 -7.70 7.54
C LEU A 147 -5.40 -7.16 6.32
N ARG A 148 -4.10 -6.88 6.46
CA ARG A 148 -3.22 -6.45 5.36
C ARG A 148 -3.22 -7.48 4.22
N HIS A 149 -3.09 -8.76 4.56
CA HIS A 149 -3.10 -9.85 3.58
C HIS A 149 -4.47 -10.02 2.90
N TYR A 150 -5.57 -9.81 3.62
CA TYR A 150 -6.92 -9.83 3.04
C TYR A 150 -7.08 -8.72 2.00
N PHE A 151 -6.73 -7.48 2.35
CA PHE A 151 -6.82 -6.33 1.44
C PHE A 151 -5.88 -6.43 0.23
N ALA A 152 -4.69 -7.00 0.41
CA ALA A 152 -3.79 -7.32 -0.70
C ALA A 152 -4.38 -8.36 -1.67
N PHE A 153 -5.21 -9.29 -1.17
CA PHE A 153 -5.83 -10.32 -1.99
C PHE A 153 -7.04 -9.82 -2.79
N LEU A 154 -7.73 -8.77 -2.35
CA LEU A 154 -8.98 -8.31 -2.98
C LEU A 154 -8.76 -7.71 -4.38
N PRO A 155 -9.69 -7.93 -5.34
CA PRO A 155 -9.61 -7.28 -6.65
C PRO A 155 -9.91 -5.77 -6.59
N TYR A 156 -10.82 -5.35 -5.70
CA TYR A 156 -11.23 -3.96 -5.50
C TYR A 156 -11.14 -3.58 -4.01
N PRO A 157 -9.92 -3.43 -3.45
CA PRO A 157 -9.76 -3.11 -2.04
C PRO A 157 -10.36 -1.74 -1.68
N GLU A 158 -10.34 -0.77 -2.60
CA GLU A 158 -10.91 0.56 -2.39
C GLU A 158 -12.45 0.50 -2.20
N HIS A 159 -13.10 -0.41 -2.91
CA HIS A 159 -14.54 -0.66 -2.80
C HIS A 159 -14.89 -1.40 -1.50
N GLU A 160 -14.04 -2.34 -1.07
CA GLU A 160 -14.20 -2.94 0.25
C GLU A 160 -14.02 -1.88 1.35
N ALA A 161 -12.97 -1.07 1.30
CA ALA A 161 -12.68 -0.03 2.28
C ALA A 161 -13.82 0.98 2.42
N LYS A 162 -14.45 1.36 1.30
CA LYS A 162 -15.64 2.22 1.30
C LYS A 162 -16.79 1.68 2.17
N SER A 163 -16.90 0.36 2.32
CA SER A 163 -17.95 -0.26 3.15
C SER A 163 -17.65 -0.27 4.66
N TRP A 164 -16.45 0.17 5.06
CA TRP A 164 -16.02 0.26 6.45
C TRP A 164 -16.40 1.62 7.02
N THR A 165 -16.77 1.64 8.30
CA THR A 165 -17.03 2.91 8.99
C THR A 165 -15.73 3.65 9.25
N LEU A 166 -15.80 4.99 9.35
CA LEU A 166 -14.63 5.80 9.69
C LEU A 166 -13.98 5.35 11.01
N ALA A 167 -14.78 4.98 12.01
CA ALA A 167 -14.28 4.48 13.29
C ALA A 167 -13.47 3.19 13.14
N GLU A 168 -13.92 2.23 12.32
CA GLU A 168 -13.16 0.99 12.04
C GLU A 168 -11.84 1.29 11.32
N LEU A 169 -11.85 2.22 10.35
CA LEU A 169 -10.65 2.65 9.63
C LEU A 169 -9.67 3.40 10.52
N GLU A 170 -10.15 4.18 11.49
CA GLU A 170 -9.31 4.86 12.46
C GLU A 170 -8.63 3.89 13.43
N VAL A 171 -9.32 2.83 13.86
CA VAL A 171 -8.70 1.77 14.68
C VAL A 171 -7.58 1.09 13.90
N TRP A 172 -7.82 0.74 12.63
CA TRP A 172 -6.78 0.19 11.77
C TRP A 172 -5.63 1.17 11.59
N GLY A 173 -5.91 2.41 11.23
CA GLY A 173 -4.89 3.44 11.01
C GLY A 173 -4.03 3.70 12.24
N ALA A 174 -4.61 3.71 13.45
CA ALA A 174 -3.85 3.87 14.69
C ALA A 174 -2.83 2.73 14.92
N GLU A 175 -3.21 1.49 14.58
CA GLU A 175 -2.32 0.33 14.63
C GLU A 175 -1.19 0.43 13.60
N GLU A 176 -1.49 0.89 12.37
CA GLU A 176 -0.49 1.10 11.32
C GLU A 176 0.49 2.21 11.67
N VAL A 177 0.01 3.34 12.22
CA VAL A 177 0.85 4.44 12.72
C VAL A 177 1.82 3.94 13.77
N TRP A 178 1.32 3.19 14.77
CA TRP A 178 2.17 2.63 15.81
C TRP A 178 3.19 1.66 15.21
N SER A 179 2.77 0.74 14.34
CA SER A 179 3.66 -0.22 13.68
C SER A 179 4.79 0.48 12.91
N GLU A 180 4.48 1.57 12.20
CA GLU A 180 5.46 2.34 11.46
C GLU A 180 6.45 3.08 12.38
N GLN A 181 5.95 3.70 13.45
CA GLN A 181 6.76 4.42 14.44
C GLN A 181 7.72 3.49 15.18
N ILE A 182 7.23 2.33 15.63
CA ILE A 182 8.04 1.30 16.28
C ILE A 182 9.11 0.78 15.32
N GLY A 183 8.72 0.43 14.09
CA GLY A 183 9.68 -0.03 13.08
C GLY A 183 10.75 1.01 12.78
N ALA A 184 10.40 2.30 12.75
CA ALA A 184 11.37 3.38 12.57
C ALA A 184 12.36 3.46 13.75
N LEU A 185 11.89 3.40 14.99
CA LEU A 185 12.75 3.40 16.17
C LEU A 185 13.69 2.18 16.19
N GLN A 186 13.18 0.99 15.89
CA GLN A 186 13.98 -0.24 15.83
C GLN A 186 15.07 -0.16 14.75
N ARG A 187 14.76 0.42 13.57
CA ARG A 187 15.75 0.65 12.51
C ARG A 187 16.86 1.60 12.97
N LEU A 188 16.50 2.73 13.59
CA LEU A 188 17.47 3.68 14.11
C LEU A 188 18.36 3.07 15.21
N ILE A 189 17.79 2.23 16.08
CA ILE A 189 18.55 1.51 17.11
C ILE A 189 19.51 0.48 16.51
N SER A 190 19.12 -0.18 15.42
CA SER A 190 19.90 -1.25 14.80
C SER A 190 20.98 -0.72 13.84
N ASP A 191 20.83 0.50 13.34
CA ASP A 191 21.79 1.13 12.43
C ASP A 191 23.15 1.34 13.14
N PRO A 192 24.24 0.75 12.62
CA PRO A 192 25.58 0.90 13.20
C PRO A 192 26.11 2.34 13.13
N LYS A 193 25.56 3.18 12.25
CA LYS A 193 25.96 4.59 12.09
C LYS A 193 25.27 5.52 13.11
N THR A 194 24.24 5.04 13.82
CA THR A 194 23.54 5.83 14.83
C THR A 194 24.43 6.10 16.04
N PRO A 195 24.60 7.37 16.46
CA PRO A 195 25.34 7.74 17.67
C PRO A 195 24.77 7.09 18.95
N ASP A 196 25.62 6.77 19.92
CA ASP A 196 25.22 6.07 21.15
C ASP A 196 24.17 6.82 21.99
N GLU A 197 24.27 8.15 22.05
CA GLU A 197 23.28 8.99 22.74
C GLU A 197 21.88 8.84 22.11
N MET A 198 21.81 8.87 20.78
CA MET A 198 20.57 8.70 20.03
C MET A 198 20.04 7.28 20.15
N ARG A 199 20.91 6.26 20.07
CA ARG A 199 20.56 4.85 20.26
C ARG A 199 19.96 4.62 21.65
N SER A 200 20.58 5.18 22.69
CA SER A 200 20.10 5.11 24.07
C SER A 200 18.74 5.78 24.21
N TYR A 201 18.58 6.99 23.67
CA TYR A 201 17.31 7.71 23.67
C TYR A 201 16.17 6.94 22.97
N CYS A 202 16.42 6.39 21.78
CA CYS A 202 15.44 5.57 21.06
C CYS A 202 15.11 4.29 21.82
N THR A 203 16.09 3.66 22.48
CA THR A 203 15.89 2.44 23.27
C THR A 203 15.02 2.72 24.49
N GLU A 204 15.32 3.77 25.26
CA GLU A 204 14.52 4.21 26.41
C GLU A 204 13.09 4.57 26.02
N TRP A 205 12.89 5.13 24.82
CA TRP A 205 11.55 5.37 24.30
C TRP A 205 10.84 4.07 23.91
N LEU A 206 11.53 3.18 23.19
CA LEU A 206 10.93 1.97 22.64
C LEU A 206 10.41 1.01 23.71
N VAL A 207 11.15 0.86 24.83
CA VAL A 207 10.80 -0.07 25.92
C VAL A 207 9.35 0.09 26.42
N PRO A 208 8.90 1.27 26.89
CA PRO A 208 7.53 1.42 27.35
C PRO A 208 6.49 1.31 26.22
N CYS A 209 6.85 1.60 24.96
CA CYS A 209 5.93 1.43 23.84
C CYS A 209 5.67 -0.04 23.47
N MET A 210 6.55 -0.95 23.88
CA MET A 210 6.50 -2.40 23.63
C MET A 210 6.05 -3.20 24.85
N ASP A 211 5.74 -2.53 25.96
CA ASP A 211 5.29 -3.18 27.20
C ASP A 211 3.89 -3.79 27.02
N THR A 212 3.83 -5.12 26.98
CA THR A 212 2.58 -5.88 26.80
C THR A 212 1.63 -5.80 28.00
N THR A 213 2.09 -5.29 29.15
CA THR A 213 1.24 -5.09 30.33
C THR A 213 0.47 -3.76 30.28
N GLN A 214 0.86 -2.85 29.39
CA GLN A 214 0.22 -1.55 29.24
C GLN A 214 -1.00 -1.61 28.31
N ASN A 215 -1.98 -0.74 28.55
CA ASN A 215 -3.09 -0.54 27.60
C ASN A 215 -2.54 -0.10 26.24
N ARG A 216 -3.04 -0.72 25.18
CA ARG A 216 -2.70 -0.45 23.79
C ARG A 216 -2.77 1.03 23.42
N GLU A 217 -3.81 1.74 23.82
CA GLU A 217 -3.97 3.17 23.54
C GLU A 217 -2.86 4.01 24.17
N THR A 218 -2.38 3.61 25.35
CA THR A 218 -1.27 4.29 26.03
C THR A 218 0.05 4.02 25.31
N ALA A 219 0.31 2.79 24.89
CA ALA A 219 1.48 2.44 24.09
C ALA A 219 1.51 3.22 22.76
N GLN A 220 0.35 3.33 22.08
CA GLN A 220 0.18 4.16 20.88
C GLN A 220 0.41 5.65 21.18
N ALA A 221 -0.13 6.17 22.28
CA ALA A 221 0.07 7.57 22.69
C ALA A 221 1.55 7.91 22.97
N LEU A 222 2.29 6.96 23.55
CA LEU A 222 3.73 7.12 23.79
C LEU A 222 4.53 7.09 22.47
N ALA A 223 4.20 6.18 21.55
CA ALA A 223 4.86 6.09 20.25
C ALA A 223 4.66 7.33 19.39
N ARG A 224 3.48 7.96 19.45
CA ARG A 224 3.16 9.18 18.69
C ARG A 224 3.63 10.48 19.34
N SER A 225 4.35 10.44 20.47
CA SER A 225 4.70 11.64 21.24
C SER A 225 5.38 12.72 20.38
N PRO A 226 4.72 13.87 20.13
CA PRO A 226 5.28 14.90 19.24
C PRO A 226 6.58 15.49 19.79
N GLN A 227 6.67 15.62 21.12
CA GLN A 227 7.87 16.14 21.78
C GLN A 227 9.07 15.21 21.60
N ARG A 228 8.86 13.89 21.69
CA ARG A 228 9.93 12.91 21.49
C ARG A 228 10.39 12.87 20.03
N TRP A 229 9.45 12.94 19.08
CA TRP A 229 9.78 13.06 17.67
C TRP A 229 10.52 14.36 17.34
N ARG A 230 10.11 15.51 17.91
CA ARG A 230 10.83 16.79 17.73
C ARG A 230 12.25 16.76 18.29
N ARG A 231 12.46 16.09 19.43
CA ARG A 231 13.81 15.89 19.98
C ARG A 231 14.62 14.98 19.07
N LEU A 232 14.04 13.89 18.59
CA LEU A 232 14.72 12.97 17.67
C LEU A 232 15.15 13.64 16.36
N ALA A 233 14.33 14.55 15.84
CA ALA A 233 14.61 15.35 14.64
C ALA A 233 15.85 16.26 14.74
N GLN A 234 16.43 16.42 15.94
CA GLN A 234 17.71 17.12 16.12
C GLN A 234 18.90 16.26 15.69
N TRP A 235 18.75 14.94 15.68
CA TRP A 235 19.80 13.99 15.29
C TRP A 235 19.59 13.38 13.89
N VAL A 236 18.35 13.34 13.40
CA VAL A 236 18.01 12.69 12.10
C VAL A 236 17.42 13.68 11.10
N PRO A 237 17.66 13.48 9.79
CA PRO A 237 16.97 14.23 8.75
C PRO A 237 15.45 14.03 8.82
N GLN A 238 14.69 15.02 8.34
CA GLN A 238 13.22 15.01 8.37
C GLN A 238 12.61 13.76 7.73
N GLY A 239 13.22 13.21 6.67
CA GLY A 239 12.75 11.99 6.01
C GLY A 239 12.69 10.74 6.91
N TYR A 240 13.44 10.73 8.02
CA TYR A 240 13.45 9.64 9.01
C TYR A 240 12.38 9.83 10.10
N CYS A 241 11.79 11.01 10.21
CA CYS A 241 10.75 11.26 11.21
C CYS A 241 9.45 10.56 10.83
N ARG A 242 8.70 10.10 11.84
CA ARG A 242 7.34 9.52 11.71
C ARG A 242 6.32 10.30 12.55
N ALA A 243 6.60 11.58 12.75
CA ALA A 243 5.68 12.51 13.40
C ALA A 243 4.52 12.86 12.47
N GLN A 244 3.34 13.00 13.05
CA GLN A 244 2.22 13.62 12.37
C GLN A 244 2.53 15.10 12.09
N PRO A 245 2.36 15.57 10.84
CA PRO A 245 2.43 17.00 10.52
C PRO A 245 1.32 17.80 11.20
N ASP A 246 1.63 19.02 11.65
CA ASP A 246 0.69 19.88 12.41
C ASP A 246 -0.60 20.23 11.63
N GLN A 247 -0.53 20.20 10.30
CA GLN A 247 -1.65 20.51 9.41
C GLN A 247 -2.63 19.35 9.18
N LEU A 248 -2.29 18.11 9.58
CA LEU A 248 -3.19 16.96 9.48
C LEU A 248 -3.98 16.80 10.76
N THR A 249 -5.26 16.50 10.63
CA THR A 249 -6.04 15.97 11.75
C THR A 249 -5.59 14.53 12.08
N ASP A 250 -5.86 14.08 13.31
CA ASP A 250 -5.54 12.71 13.74
C ASP A 250 -6.29 11.66 12.88
N SER A 251 -7.54 11.95 12.49
CA SER A 251 -8.31 11.12 11.56
C SER A 251 -7.65 11.01 10.19
N GLU A 252 -7.25 12.13 9.58
CA GLU A 252 -6.57 12.12 8.28
C GLU A 252 -5.20 11.42 8.36
N TRP A 253 -4.48 11.57 9.48
CA TRP A 253 -3.22 10.87 9.74
C TRP A 253 -3.40 9.35 9.81
N ARG A 254 -4.45 8.87 10.48
CA ARG A 254 -4.80 7.45 10.53
C ARG A 254 -5.22 6.92 9.15
N ILE A 255 -6.05 7.65 8.42
CA ILE A 255 -6.46 7.27 7.06
C ILE A 255 -5.25 7.18 6.12
N LEU A 256 -4.31 8.12 6.21
CA LEU A 256 -3.08 8.11 5.41
C LEU A 256 -2.29 6.79 5.54
N HIS A 257 -2.31 6.17 6.72
CA HIS A 257 -1.62 4.90 6.99
C HIS A 257 -2.39 3.66 6.50
N VAL A 258 -3.67 3.82 6.17
CA VAL A 258 -4.52 2.74 5.64
C VAL A 258 -4.47 2.70 4.10
N LEU A 259 -4.25 3.84 3.44
CA LEU A 259 -4.19 3.95 1.97
C LEU A 259 -3.31 2.91 1.26
N PRO A 260 -2.12 2.54 1.78
CA PRO A 260 -1.25 1.54 1.12
C PRO A 260 -1.91 0.17 0.92
N TYR A 261 -2.89 -0.17 1.75
CA TYR A 261 -3.59 -1.44 1.72
C TYR A 261 -4.92 -1.34 0.97
N THR A 262 -5.57 -0.18 1.03
CA THR A 262 -6.91 0.01 0.48
C THR A 262 -6.92 0.52 -0.95
N VAL A 263 -5.83 1.09 -1.46
CA VAL A 263 -5.76 1.52 -2.87
C VAL A 263 -5.13 0.41 -3.71
N GLY A 264 -5.90 -0.19 -4.62
CA GLY A 264 -5.45 -1.34 -5.42
C GLY A 264 -4.17 -1.09 -6.22
N GLU A 265 -4.03 0.12 -6.75
CA GLU A 265 -2.90 0.57 -7.57
C GLU A 265 -1.71 1.10 -6.75
N TRP A 266 -1.82 1.12 -5.40
CA TRP A 266 -0.77 1.68 -4.55
C TRP A 266 0.63 1.14 -4.85
N PRO A 267 0.84 -0.18 -5.04
CA PRO A 267 2.16 -0.75 -5.31
C PRO A 267 2.84 -0.19 -6.57
N GLN A 268 2.05 0.33 -7.52
CA GLN A 268 2.55 0.90 -8.77
C GLN A 268 2.91 2.38 -8.66
N THR A 269 2.54 3.04 -7.55
CA THR A 269 2.88 4.44 -7.30
C THR A 269 4.30 4.58 -6.74
N PRO A 270 4.94 5.76 -6.84
CA PRO A 270 6.22 6.01 -6.17
C PRO A 270 6.20 5.71 -4.66
N MET A 271 5.05 5.93 -4.00
CA MET A 271 4.88 5.65 -2.57
C MET A 271 4.79 4.16 -2.27
N GLY A 272 4.20 3.37 -3.19
CA GLY A 272 4.15 1.91 -3.08
C GLY A 272 5.52 1.25 -3.24
N ARG A 273 6.42 1.87 -3.99
CA ARG A 273 7.80 1.41 -4.18
C ARG A 273 8.73 1.82 -3.04
N ALA A 274 8.29 2.74 -2.17
CA ALA A 274 8.97 3.13 -0.95
C ALA A 274 8.13 2.83 0.31
N PRO A 275 7.72 1.58 0.57
CA PRO A 275 6.69 1.26 1.57
C PRO A 275 7.02 1.70 3.01
N ARG A 276 8.30 1.94 3.31
CA ARG A 276 8.77 2.40 4.63
C ARG A 276 8.99 3.91 4.69
N GLY A 277 8.78 4.65 3.61
CA GLY A 277 8.95 6.10 3.55
C GLY A 277 8.05 6.85 4.53
N ALA A 278 8.50 8.03 4.97
CA ALA A 278 7.71 8.88 5.85
C ALA A 278 6.41 9.31 5.18
N ARG A 279 5.25 8.94 5.76
CA ARG A 279 3.94 9.33 5.21
C ARG A 279 3.73 10.84 5.15
N ALA A 280 4.32 11.58 6.10
CA ALA A 280 4.32 13.04 6.13
C ALA A 280 4.84 13.63 4.81
N THR A 281 5.96 13.12 4.31
CA THR A 281 6.56 13.54 3.04
C THR A 281 5.59 13.32 1.89
N TRP A 282 4.87 12.19 1.87
CA TRP A 282 3.92 11.93 0.79
C TRP A 282 2.72 12.86 0.82
N TYR A 283 2.18 13.13 2.00
CA TYR A 283 1.10 14.08 2.14
C TYR A 283 1.51 15.48 1.65
N GLU A 284 2.74 15.91 1.93
CA GLU A 284 3.24 17.21 1.49
C GLU A 284 3.48 17.26 -0.03
N ARG A 285 4.06 16.19 -0.59
CA ARG A 285 4.51 16.15 -2.00
C ARG A 285 3.43 15.77 -3.00
N PHE A 286 2.44 14.98 -2.61
CA PHE A 286 1.44 14.44 -3.54
C PHE A 286 0.04 15.00 -3.25
N PRO A 287 -0.45 15.96 -4.06
CA PRO A 287 -1.78 16.57 -3.85
C PRO A 287 -2.92 15.54 -3.79
N PHE A 288 -2.85 14.47 -4.58
CA PHE A 288 -3.88 13.44 -4.59
C PHE A 288 -4.02 12.73 -3.23
N VAL A 289 -2.92 12.56 -2.48
CA VAL A 289 -2.93 11.97 -1.13
C VAL A 289 -3.71 12.87 -0.18
N ARG A 290 -3.50 14.18 -0.24
CA ARG A 290 -4.25 15.16 0.57
C ARG A 290 -5.74 15.12 0.26
N SER A 291 -6.08 15.16 -1.03
CA SER A 291 -7.47 15.06 -1.48
C SER A 291 -8.12 13.75 -1.02
N MET A 292 -7.38 12.64 -1.04
CA MET A 292 -7.88 11.34 -0.60
C MET A 292 -8.12 11.30 0.92
N CYS A 293 -7.15 11.71 1.74
CA CYS A 293 -7.32 11.74 3.20
C CYS A 293 -8.51 12.62 3.59
N HIS A 294 -8.57 13.84 3.03
CA HIS A 294 -9.65 14.78 3.34
C HIS A 294 -11.01 14.27 2.85
N GLY A 295 -11.08 13.75 1.62
CA GLY A 295 -12.31 13.23 1.01
C GLY A 295 -12.89 12.05 1.79
N VAL A 296 -12.05 11.11 2.21
CA VAL A 296 -12.48 9.96 3.02
C VAL A 296 -13.01 10.41 4.38
N VAL A 297 -12.28 11.29 5.08
CA VAL A 297 -12.66 11.73 6.43
C VAL A 297 -13.93 12.58 6.44
N GLN A 298 -14.07 13.52 5.50
CA GLN A 298 -15.19 14.46 5.48
C GLN A 298 -16.45 13.89 4.81
N TYR A 299 -16.28 13.09 3.76
CA TYR A 299 -17.38 12.72 2.86
C TYR A 299 -17.52 11.22 2.63
N GLY A 300 -16.59 10.39 3.13
CA GLY A 300 -16.51 8.99 2.73
C GLY A 300 -16.17 8.82 1.24
N ASP A 301 -15.53 9.83 0.64
CA ASP A 301 -15.18 9.86 -0.78
C ASP A 301 -13.84 9.15 -1.03
N TRP A 302 -13.92 8.00 -1.69
CA TRP A 302 -12.78 7.16 -2.09
C TRP A 302 -12.41 7.34 -3.57
N SER A 303 -13.06 8.23 -4.31
CA SER A 303 -12.92 8.37 -5.78
C SER A 303 -11.50 8.70 -6.21
N ALA A 304 -10.78 9.45 -5.38
CA ALA A 304 -9.37 9.78 -5.60
C ALA A 304 -8.46 8.54 -5.72
N ALA A 305 -8.88 7.36 -5.21
CA ALA A 305 -8.12 6.11 -5.37
C ALA A 305 -7.91 5.74 -6.84
N THR A 306 -8.84 6.12 -7.72
CA THR A 306 -8.75 5.90 -9.17
C THR A 306 -7.80 6.86 -9.89
N LEU A 307 -7.32 7.89 -9.18
CA LEU A 307 -6.41 8.92 -9.69
C LEU A 307 -4.96 8.70 -9.22
N ALA A 308 -4.68 7.57 -8.55
CA ALA A 308 -3.34 7.24 -8.08
C ALA A 308 -2.33 7.27 -9.26
N PRO A 309 -1.18 7.93 -9.12
CA PRO A 309 -0.19 8.06 -10.20
C PRO A 309 0.59 6.75 -10.34
N SER A 310 -0.03 5.73 -10.93
CA SER A 310 0.56 4.39 -11.11
C SER A 310 1.38 4.26 -12.40
N GLY A 311 1.64 5.36 -13.12
CA GLY A 311 2.36 5.34 -14.41
C GLY A 311 1.59 4.68 -15.56
N SER A 312 0.44 4.06 -15.28
CA SER A 312 -0.46 3.35 -16.21
C SER A 312 -1.17 4.25 -17.24
N VAL A 313 -0.74 5.51 -17.39
CA VAL A 313 -1.13 6.37 -18.52
C VAL A 313 -0.56 5.83 -19.85
N TRP A 314 0.36 4.87 -19.79
CA TRP A 314 0.86 4.13 -20.93
C TRP A 314 0.28 2.71 -20.85
N GLY A 315 -0.60 2.35 -21.78
CA GLY A 315 -1.35 1.10 -21.81
C GLY A 315 -0.46 -0.15 -21.84
N GLU A 316 0.03 -0.54 -20.66
CA GLU A 316 0.66 -1.83 -20.44
C GLU A 316 -0.41 -2.81 -19.99
N ASP A 317 -1.04 -3.42 -20.99
CA ASP A 317 -1.73 -4.69 -20.85
C ASP A 317 -0.76 -5.67 -20.16
N THR A 318 -1.08 -6.03 -18.91
CA THR A 318 -0.42 -7.15 -18.26
C THR A 318 -0.66 -8.37 -19.14
N ALA A 319 0.46 -8.92 -19.62
CA ALA A 319 0.53 -9.92 -20.67
C ALA A 319 -0.56 -11.00 -20.52
N ALA A 320 -1.24 -11.23 -21.64
CA ALA A 320 -2.20 -12.28 -21.87
C ALA A 320 -1.83 -13.57 -21.15
N SER A 321 -2.81 -14.13 -20.43
CA SER A 321 -2.76 -15.51 -19.95
C SER A 321 -2.28 -16.40 -21.09
N VAL A 322 -1.13 -17.05 -20.88
CA VAL A 322 -0.70 -18.15 -21.74
C VAL A 322 -1.83 -19.17 -21.74
N ALA A 323 -2.56 -19.20 -22.85
CA ALA A 323 -3.58 -20.20 -23.10
C ALA A 323 -2.89 -21.57 -23.11
N THR A 324 -3.21 -22.40 -22.13
CA THR A 324 -2.91 -23.83 -22.18
C THR A 324 -3.65 -24.42 -23.40
N PRO A 325 -2.95 -24.99 -24.41
CA PRO A 325 -3.66 -25.69 -25.48
C PRO A 325 -4.28 -26.96 -24.89
N ALA A 326 -5.61 -27.03 -24.92
CA ALA A 326 -6.36 -28.24 -24.58
C ALA A 326 -5.93 -29.37 -25.52
N ALA A 327 -5.64 -30.52 -24.91
CA ALA A 327 -5.24 -31.74 -25.58
C ALA A 327 -6.26 -32.20 -26.63
N ALA A 328 -5.74 -32.69 -27.77
CA ALA A 328 -6.53 -33.31 -28.82
C ALA A 328 -7.35 -34.51 -28.31
N PRO A 329 -8.56 -34.76 -28.83
CA PRO A 329 -9.36 -35.91 -28.46
C PRO A 329 -8.70 -37.19 -28.99
N ARG A 330 -8.51 -38.17 -28.11
CA ARG A 330 -8.22 -39.55 -28.51
C ARG A 330 -9.51 -40.16 -29.06
N ASN A 331 -9.48 -40.57 -30.33
CA ASN A 331 -10.28 -41.69 -30.83
C ASN A 331 -9.36 -42.90 -30.97
#